data_AF-A0A9P9APT1-F1
#
_entry.id   AF-A0A9P9APT1-F1
#
_cell.length_a   1.000
_cell.length_b   1.000
_cell.length_c   1.000
_cell.angle_alpha   90.00
_cell.angle_beta   90.00
_cell.angle_gamma   90.00
#
_symmetry.space_group_name_H-M   'P 1'
#
loop_
_entity.id
_entity.type
_entity.pdbx_description
1 polymer ?
#
loop_
_entity_poly.entity_id
_entity_poly.type
_entity_poly.pdbx_seq_one_letter_code
_entity_poly.pdbx_strand_id
1 'polypeptide(L)'
;MSHDEVQETPVQETPVQETPVQETPVQETPVQETPVQETPVQETPAQETPAQKAPAQPINISSTKAPWLEHIEKLIEEDKENSPEPEEDFLVIVRDLLLAPDDDDNAVPAAIEAFKEFYLEGSIWENVESREPPEYGAGGFLNSIANAVFEGVDRVPFTTPRHDRLANFLIGIKASADTEYKKDNPSLVWFDWGFGLAASETWNACHADGFKRGTDEEWTIHSKAWVNSSALIAKLFQAGFLEKDAPGWMAFDMNKAFVTRTEGGSEFATNIGRKSQVLATANNILIAGEALARELKSSRKHRLLDTENWKFWASKFQEVANAAGEESEEVGWNLKASAQEAHDKMIALYPELFKEELSEKSENA
;
A
#
# COMPACT_ATOMS: atom_id res chain seq x y z
N MET A 1 30.07 18.22 -57.75
CA MET A 1 29.79 17.39 -58.94
C MET A 1 29.97 15.94 -58.51
N SER A 2 29.01 15.03 -58.42
CA SER A 2 27.55 14.98 -58.45
C SER A 2 27.27 13.54 -57.98
N HIS A 3 26.76 13.33 -56.77
CA HIS A 3 25.41 12.82 -56.49
C HIS A 3 24.93 11.63 -57.34
N ASP A 4 24.69 10.54 -56.61
CA ASP A 4 23.90 9.35 -56.91
C ASP A 4 22.61 9.61 -57.66
N GLU A 5 22.25 8.68 -58.54
CA GLU A 5 20.86 8.36 -58.89
C GLU A 5 20.80 6.93 -59.41
N VAL A 6 20.43 5.98 -58.54
CA VAL A 6 19.94 4.66 -58.96
C VAL A 6 18.41 4.73 -58.86
N GLN A 7 17.74 4.66 -60.01
CA GLN A 7 16.29 4.62 -60.10
C GLN A 7 15.76 3.30 -59.51
N GLU A 8 15.01 3.37 -58.41
CA GLU A 8 14.16 2.28 -57.97
C GLU A 8 12.78 2.35 -58.66
N THR A 9 12.42 1.26 -59.32
CA THR A 9 11.07 1.01 -59.87
C THR A 9 10.09 0.66 -58.76
N PRO A 10 8.87 1.23 -58.71
CA PRO A 10 7.90 0.89 -57.70
C PRO A 10 7.22 -0.44 -58.03
N VAL A 11 7.34 -1.43 -57.13
CA VAL A 11 6.53 -2.66 -57.17
C VAL A 11 5.21 -2.36 -56.47
N GLN A 12 4.10 -2.43 -57.20
CA GLN A 12 2.75 -2.37 -56.65
C GLN A 12 2.44 -3.66 -55.88
N GLU A 13 2.27 -3.58 -54.57
CA GLU A 13 1.63 -4.66 -53.81
C GLU A 13 0.11 -4.56 -53.92
N THR A 14 -0.50 -5.64 -54.43
CA THR A 14 -1.95 -5.85 -54.46
C THR A 14 -2.47 -6.13 -53.05
N PRO A 15 -3.58 -5.50 -52.59
CA PRO A 15 -4.17 -5.79 -51.30
C PRO A 15 -4.86 -7.16 -51.33
N VAL A 16 -4.49 -8.05 -50.41
CA VAL A 16 -5.18 -9.31 -50.16
C VAL A 16 -6.40 -9.00 -49.27
N GLN A 17 -7.60 -9.22 -49.78
CA GLN A 17 -8.83 -9.20 -48.97
C GLN A 17 -8.90 -10.48 -48.14
N GLU A 18 -8.82 -10.36 -46.82
CA GLU A 18 -9.22 -11.44 -45.91
C GLU A 18 -10.75 -11.49 -45.80
N THR A 19 -11.31 -12.65 -46.10
CA THR A 19 -12.73 -12.98 -45.85
C THR A 19 -12.95 -13.22 -44.36
N PRO A 20 -13.96 -12.62 -43.72
CA PRO A 20 -14.27 -12.90 -42.33
C PRO A 20 -14.87 -14.31 -42.19
N VAL A 21 -14.28 -15.14 -41.33
CA VAL A 21 -14.83 -16.43 -40.92
C VAL A 21 -15.91 -16.16 -39.86
N GLN A 22 -17.16 -16.50 -40.17
CA GLN A 22 -18.23 -16.53 -39.18
C GLN A 22 -18.10 -17.79 -38.32
N GLU A 23 -17.83 -17.64 -37.03
CA GLU A 23 -18.01 -18.72 -36.07
C GLU A 23 -19.49 -18.85 -35.70
N THR A 24 -20.05 -20.03 -35.92
CA THR A 24 -21.38 -20.41 -35.43
C THR A 24 -21.34 -20.67 -33.93
N PRO A 25 -22.26 -20.11 -33.13
CA PRO A 25 -22.31 -20.38 -31.70
C PRO A 25 -22.78 -21.82 -31.45
N VAL A 26 -21.99 -22.57 -30.68
CA VAL A 26 -22.36 -23.89 -30.17
C VAL A 26 -23.27 -23.68 -28.96
N GLN A 27 -24.52 -24.15 -29.04
CA GLN A 27 -25.40 -24.22 -27.87
C GLN A 27 -24.98 -25.39 -26.98
N GLU A 28 -24.46 -25.10 -25.79
CA GLU A 28 -24.36 -26.09 -24.73
C GLU A 28 -25.73 -26.28 -24.05
N THR A 29 -26.23 -27.50 -24.09
CA THR A 29 -27.39 -27.93 -23.29
C THR A 29 -26.98 -28.08 -21.82
N PRO A 30 -27.71 -27.49 -20.85
CA PRO A 30 -27.40 -27.66 -19.44
C PRO A 30 -27.75 -29.09 -18.99
N VAL A 31 -26.77 -29.78 -18.40
CA VAL A 31 -26.97 -31.05 -17.70
C VAL A 31 -27.53 -30.73 -16.32
N GLN A 32 -28.74 -31.21 -16.02
CA GLN A 32 -29.30 -31.15 -14.67
C GLN A 32 -28.59 -32.18 -13.78
N GLU A 33 -27.82 -31.72 -12.81
CA GLU A 33 -27.40 -32.56 -11.68
C GLU A 33 -28.51 -32.61 -10.63
N THR A 34 -28.96 -33.82 -10.31
CA THR A 34 -29.85 -34.10 -9.17
C THR A 34 -29.08 -33.95 -7.85
N PRO A 35 -29.60 -33.23 -6.85
CA PRO A 35 -28.94 -33.10 -5.56
C PRO A 35 -29.02 -34.42 -4.77
N VAL A 36 -27.86 -34.92 -4.35
CA VAL A 36 -27.75 -36.02 -3.40
C VAL A 36 -27.99 -35.47 -2.00
N GLN A 37 -29.03 -35.96 -1.32
CA GLN A 37 -29.25 -35.67 0.10
C GLN A 37 -28.26 -36.48 0.95
N GLU A 38 -27.30 -35.81 1.59
CA GLU A 38 -26.53 -36.42 2.68
C GLU A 38 -27.28 -36.27 4.01
N THR A 39 -27.49 -37.40 4.68
CA THR A 39 -28.03 -37.48 6.05
C THR A 39 -26.98 -37.02 7.07
N PRO A 40 -27.35 -36.16 8.05
CA PRO A 40 -26.42 -35.70 9.06
C PRO A 40 -26.06 -36.81 10.06
N VAL A 41 -24.77 -37.05 10.26
CA VAL A 41 -24.23 -37.89 11.33
C VAL A 41 -24.19 -37.07 12.61
N GLN A 42 -24.87 -37.53 13.67
CA GLN A 42 -24.77 -36.92 15.00
C GLN A 42 -23.46 -37.35 15.68
N GLU A 43 -22.56 -36.39 15.93
CA GLU A 43 -21.44 -36.60 16.85
C GLU A 43 -21.80 -36.12 18.27
N THR A 44 -21.57 -37.00 19.24
CA THR A 44 -21.66 -36.75 20.69
C THR A 44 -20.59 -35.74 21.14
N PRO A 45 -20.89 -34.80 22.06
CA PRO A 45 -19.94 -33.80 22.50
C PRO A 45 -18.96 -34.36 23.54
N ALA A 46 -17.66 -34.31 23.24
CA ALA A 46 -16.61 -34.40 24.25
C ALA A 46 -16.40 -33.02 24.88
N GLN A 47 -16.45 -32.94 26.21
CA GLN A 47 -16.13 -31.73 26.96
C GLN A 47 -14.62 -31.49 26.93
N GLU A 48 -14.18 -30.37 26.34
CA GLU A 48 -12.85 -29.81 26.58
C GLU A 48 -12.93 -28.35 27.04
N THR A 49 -12.10 -28.07 28.05
CA THR A 49 -11.94 -26.83 28.84
C THR A 49 -11.57 -25.62 27.98
N PRO A 50 -12.07 -24.40 28.26
CA PRO A 50 -11.86 -23.26 27.37
C PRO A 50 -10.45 -22.66 27.54
N ALA A 51 -9.64 -22.76 26.50
CA ALA A 51 -8.50 -21.86 26.28
C ALA A 51 -8.97 -20.75 25.33
N GLN A 52 -8.94 -19.49 25.79
CA GLN A 52 -9.21 -18.32 24.97
C GLN A 52 -8.22 -18.28 23.79
N LYS A 53 -8.71 -18.59 22.58
CA LYS A 53 -8.10 -18.23 21.31
C LYS A 53 -8.99 -17.17 20.68
N ALA A 54 -8.38 -16.08 20.21
CA ALA A 54 -9.04 -15.13 19.31
C ALA A 54 -9.59 -15.89 18.10
N PRO A 55 -10.81 -15.59 17.61
CA PRO A 55 -11.39 -16.34 16.51
C PRO A 55 -10.66 -16.02 15.20
N ALA A 56 -10.02 -17.03 14.61
CA ALA A 56 -9.71 -17.01 13.18
C ALA A 56 -11.03 -17.02 12.41
N GLN A 57 -11.25 -16.03 11.54
CA GLN A 57 -12.53 -15.81 10.88
C GLN A 57 -12.63 -16.65 9.59
N PRO A 58 -13.74 -17.40 9.39
CA PRO A 58 -14.00 -18.06 8.11
C PRO A 58 -14.37 -17.02 7.05
N ILE A 59 -13.61 -16.95 5.97
CA ILE A 59 -13.92 -16.13 4.79
C ILE A 59 -15.14 -16.74 4.09
N ASN A 60 -16.17 -15.93 3.87
CA ASN A 60 -17.38 -16.37 3.19
C ASN A 60 -17.18 -16.36 1.67
N ILE A 61 -16.84 -17.51 1.11
CA ILE A 61 -16.53 -17.73 -0.33
C ILE A 61 -17.73 -17.51 -1.27
N SER A 62 -18.88 -17.03 -0.78
CA SER A 62 -20.08 -16.71 -1.56
C SER A 62 -20.24 -15.22 -1.89
N SER A 63 -19.35 -14.34 -1.41
CA SER A 63 -19.52 -12.91 -1.60
C SER A 63 -18.97 -12.42 -2.95
N THR A 64 -19.70 -11.51 -3.60
CA THR A 64 -19.33 -10.87 -4.88
C THR A 64 -18.64 -9.51 -4.67
N LYS A 65 -18.45 -9.09 -3.42
CA LYS A 65 -17.84 -7.81 -3.07
C LYS A 65 -16.32 -7.90 -3.15
N ALA A 66 -15.67 -6.76 -3.35
CA ALA A 66 -14.22 -6.68 -3.29
C ALA A 66 -13.73 -6.94 -1.84
N PRO A 67 -12.59 -7.61 -1.61
CA PRO A 67 -12.12 -7.94 -0.26
C PRO A 67 -11.92 -6.73 0.67
N TRP A 68 -11.49 -5.59 0.13
CA TRP A 68 -11.36 -4.35 0.91
C TRP A 68 -12.72 -3.81 1.36
N LEU A 69 -13.76 -3.95 0.53
CA LEU A 69 -15.10 -3.44 0.83
C LEU A 69 -15.74 -4.26 1.94
N GLU A 70 -15.64 -5.59 1.86
CA GLU A 70 -16.11 -6.48 2.92
C GLU A 70 -15.42 -6.20 4.26
N HIS A 71 -14.11 -5.94 4.21
CA HIS A 71 -13.36 -5.63 5.41
C HIS A 71 -13.83 -4.33 6.06
N ILE A 72 -13.93 -3.23 5.30
CA ILE A 72 -14.37 -1.95 5.84
C ILE A 72 -15.83 -2.00 6.32
N GLU A 73 -16.73 -2.65 5.57
CA GLU A 73 -18.13 -2.83 6.02
C GLU A 73 -18.21 -3.64 7.31
N LYS A 74 -17.33 -4.63 7.48
CA LYS A 74 -17.24 -5.39 8.72
C LYS A 74 -16.70 -4.55 9.88
N LEU A 75 -15.68 -3.72 9.65
CA LEU A 75 -15.19 -2.79 10.67
C LEU A 75 -16.28 -1.81 11.11
N ILE A 76 -17.06 -1.29 10.15
CA ILE A 76 -18.22 -0.41 10.41
C ILE A 76 -19.24 -1.13 11.31
N GLU A 77 -19.58 -2.38 11.01
CA GLU A 77 -20.54 -3.14 11.82
C GLU A 77 -19.99 -3.46 13.22
N GLU A 78 -18.73 -3.89 13.30
CA GLU A 78 -18.06 -4.21 14.57
C GLU A 78 -17.96 -2.97 15.47
N ASP A 79 -17.66 -1.80 14.91
CA ASP A 79 -17.59 -0.55 15.66
C ASP A 79 -18.96 -0.14 16.20
N LYS A 80 -20.02 -0.23 15.38
CA LYS A 80 -21.41 0.02 15.81
C LYS A 80 -21.88 -0.88 16.94
N GLU A 81 -21.51 -2.16 16.89
CA GLU A 81 -21.95 -3.13 17.89
C GLU A 81 -21.17 -3.03 19.21
N ASN A 82 -19.88 -2.67 19.15
CA ASN A 82 -18.95 -2.86 20.27
C ASN A 82 -18.41 -1.55 20.86
N SER A 83 -18.52 -0.42 20.16
CA SER A 83 -18.00 0.86 20.64
C SER A 83 -19.04 1.64 21.46
N PRO A 84 -18.69 2.13 22.67
CA PRO A 84 -19.57 3.02 23.43
C PRO A 84 -19.75 4.39 22.77
N GLU A 85 -18.77 4.81 21.96
CA GLU A 85 -18.76 6.03 21.15
C GLU A 85 -18.28 5.62 19.76
N PRO A 86 -19.19 5.19 18.88
CA PRO A 86 -18.79 4.61 17.60
C PRO A 86 -18.24 5.71 16.69
N GLU A 87 -17.18 5.34 15.99
CA GLU A 87 -16.35 6.16 15.08
C GLU A 87 -16.55 5.71 13.62
N GLU A 88 -17.67 5.03 13.34
CA GLU A 88 -17.92 4.39 12.05
C GLU A 88 -18.01 5.39 10.89
N ASP A 89 -18.34 6.65 11.18
CA ASP A 89 -18.47 7.70 10.19
C ASP A 89 -17.14 7.95 9.45
N PHE A 90 -16.00 7.82 10.14
CA PHE A 90 -14.68 7.90 9.48
C PHE A 90 -14.46 6.72 8.53
N LEU A 91 -14.85 5.51 8.93
CA LEU A 91 -14.79 4.32 8.08
C LEU A 91 -15.76 4.43 6.89
N VAL A 92 -16.93 5.04 7.08
CA VAL A 92 -17.89 5.33 6.00
C VAL A 92 -17.30 6.31 4.99
N ILE A 93 -16.65 7.39 5.42
CA ILE A 93 -15.96 8.33 4.53
C ILE A 93 -14.90 7.61 3.69
N VAL A 94 -14.07 6.76 4.33
CA VAL A 94 -13.03 5.98 3.63
C VAL A 94 -13.64 4.97 2.66
N ARG A 95 -14.72 4.28 3.06
CA ARG A 95 -15.45 3.35 2.19
C ARG A 95 -15.96 4.06 0.94
N ASP A 96 -16.63 5.19 1.11
CA ASP A 96 -17.28 5.91 0.01
C ASP A 96 -16.24 6.52 -0.94
N LEU A 97 -15.10 6.98 -0.41
CA LEU A 97 -13.92 7.38 -1.20
C LEU A 97 -13.41 6.24 -2.11
N LEU A 98 -13.37 5.01 -1.59
CA LEU A 98 -12.88 3.83 -2.32
C LEU A 98 -13.92 3.23 -3.27
N LEU A 99 -15.22 3.46 -3.01
CA LEU A 99 -16.33 3.06 -3.88
C LEU A 99 -16.44 3.92 -5.14
N ALA A 100 -15.96 5.16 -5.09
CA ALA A 100 -16.01 6.05 -6.25
C ALA A 100 -15.33 5.43 -7.49
N PRO A 101 -15.86 5.63 -8.71
CA PRO A 101 -15.26 5.13 -9.95
C PRO A 101 -13.80 5.55 -10.09
N ASP A 102 -12.92 4.74 -10.68
CA ASP A 102 -11.46 5.00 -10.72
C ASP A 102 -11.07 6.29 -11.47
N ASP A 103 -11.95 6.80 -12.35
CA ASP A 103 -11.80 8.04 -13.11
C ASP A 103 -12.48 9.27 -12.46
N ASP A 104 -13.04 9.13 -11.25
CA ASP A 104 -13.67 10.24 -10.54
C ASP A 104 -12.64 11.15 -9.84
N ASP A 105 -12.29 12.25 -10.51
CA ASP A 105 -11.42 13.31 -9.99
C ASP A 105 -12.01 14.04 -8.77
N ASN A 106 -13.32 13.94 -8.51
CA ASN A 106 -13.98 14.59 -7.39
C ASN A 106 -14.04 13.70 -6.14
N ALA A 107 -13.67 12.42 -6.23
CA ALA A 107 -13.74 11.49 -5.11
C ALA A 107 -12.95 11.99 -3.89
N VAL A 108 -11.71 12.42 -4.09
CA VAL A 108 -10.84 12.95 -3.02
C VAL A 108 -11.38 14.29 -2.47
N PRO A 109 -11.65 15.32 -3.31
CA PRO A 109 -12.28 16.56 -2.82
C PRO A 109 -13.57 16.33 -2.02
N ALA A 110 -14.46 15.45 -2.49
CA ALA A 110 -15.72 15.17 -1.80
C ALA A 110 -15.49 14.53 -0.43
N ALA A 111 -14.56 13.57 -0.33
CA ALA A 111 -14.21 12.96 0.95
C ALA A 111 -13.59 13.96 1.93
N ILE A 112 -12.76 14.90 1.44
CA ILE A 112 -12.18 15.97 2.27
C ILE A 112 -13.28 16.87 2.84
N GLU A 113 -14.25 17.27 2.02
CA GLU A 113 -15.36 18.09 2.48
C GLU A 113 -16.25 17.32 3.46
N ALA A 114 -16.55 16.04 3.21
CA ALA A 114 -17.30 15.20 4.15
C ALA A 114 -16.60 15.10 5.52
N PHE A 115 -15.27 14.92 5.54
CA PHE A 115 -14.50 14.92 6.78
C PHE A 115 -14.54 16.28 7.50
N LYS A 116 -14.47 17.39 6.76
CA LYS A 116 -14.56 18.73 7.37
C LYS A 116 -15.94 19.01 7.94
N GLU A 117 -17.01 18.63 7.24
CA GLU A 117 -18.38 18.76 7.73
C GLU A 117 -18.54 17.97 9.03
N PHE A 118 -18.09 16.72 9.07
CA PHE A 118 -18.11 15.88 10.26
C PHE A 118 -17.29 16.49 11.42
N TYR A 119 -16.08 16.96 11.14
CA TYR A 119 -15.25 17.67 12.13
C TYR A 119 -15.97 18.89 12.70
N LEU A 120 -16.59 19.72 11.84
CA LEU A 120 -17.29 20.92 12.26
C LEU A 120 -18.50 20.58 13.10
N GLU A 121 -19.33 19.62 12.67
CA GLU A 121 -20.49 19.14 13.44
C GLU A 121 -20.07 18.66 14.82
N GLY A 122 -19.07 17.77 14.92
CA GLY A 122 -18.57 17.27 16.20
C GLY A 122 -17.91 18.34 17.08
N SER A 123 -17.19 19.29 16.48
CA SER A 123 -16.50 20.37 17.21
C SER A 123 -17.44 21.38 17.89
N ILE A 124 -18.71 21.44 17.45
CA ILE A 124 -19.70 22.40 17.96
C ILE A 124 -20.37 21.92 19.27
N TRP A 125 -20.35 20.62 19.58
CA TRP A 125 -21.11 20.04 20.70
C TRP A 125 -20.35 19.98 22.03
N GLU A 126 -19.03 20.00 22.02
CA GLU A 126 -18.24 20.01 23.25
C GLU A 126 -18.03 21.44 23.74
N ASN A 127 -18.07 21.65 25.06
CA ASN A 127 -18.02 22.94 25.73
C ASN A 127 -16.71 23.70 25.37
N VAL A 128 -16.69 24.38 24.21
CA VAL A 128 -15.51 25.04 23.61
C VAL A 128 -14.87 26.06 24.56
N GLU A 129 -15.64 26.54 25.54
CA GLU A 129 -15.18 27.44 26.60
C GLU A 129 -14.17 26.81 27.57
N SER A 130 -14.10 25.48 27.70
CA SER A 130 -13.15 24.79 28.59
C SER A 130 -11.92 24.22 27.87
N ARG A 131 -11.78 24.41 26.56
CA ARG A 131 -10.64 23.92 25.77
C ARG A 131 -9.59 25.01 25.61
N GLU A 132 -8.37 24.74 26.08
CA GLU A 132 -7.22 25.62 25.82
C GLU A 132 -6.56 25.22 24.49
N PRO A 133 -6.05 26.16 23.68
CA PRO A 133 -5.28 25.82 22.49
C PRO A 133 -4.12 24.87 22.85
N PRO A 134 -3.86 23.79 22.09
CA PRO A 134 -4.44 23.43 20.79
C PRO A 134 -5.66 22.47 20.82
N GLU A 135 -6.32 22.29 21.94
CA GLU A 135 -7.21 21.16 22.23
C GLU A 135 -8.63 21.25 21.63
N TYR A 136 -8.80 21.87 20.45
CA TYR A 136 -10.09 21.96 19.74
C TYR A 136 -10.50 20.63 19.07
N GLY A 137 -10.22 19.48 19.69
CA GLY A 137 -10.57 18.14 19.23
C GLY A 137 -9.88 17.66 17.96
N ALA A 138 -9.29 18.56 17.16
CA ALA A 138 -8.76 18.27 15.82
C ALA A 138 -7.73 17.13 15.81
N GLY A 139 -6.86 17.03 16.82
CA GLY A 139 -5.92 15.91 16.93
C GLY A 139 -6.62 14.55 17.03
N GLY A 140 -7.76 14.46 17.74
CA GLY A 140 -8.56 13.25 17.85
C GLY A 140 -9.21 12.88 16.51
N PHE A 141 -9.92 13.81 15.86
CA PHE A 141 -10.52 13.58 14.54
C PHE A 141 -9.48 13.20 13.48
N LEU A 142 -8.32 13.87 13.48
CA LEU A 142 -7.21 13.55 12.58
C LEU A 142 -6.62 12.16 12.85
N ASN A 143 -6.57 11.74 14.11
CA ASN A 143 -6.16 10.39 14.49
C ASN A 143 -7.17 9.34 14.03
N SER A 144 -8.47 9.55 14.27
CA SER A 144 -9.52 8.63 13.89
C SER A 144 -9.62 8.45 12.37
N ILE A 145 -9.56 9.54 11.58
CA ILE A 145 -9.56 9.41 10.12
C ILE A 145 -8.27 8.76 9.60
N ALA A 146 -7.12 9.02 10.24
CA ALA A 146 -5.88 8.33 9.89
C ALA A 146 -5.98 6.83 10.18
N ASN A 147 -6.51 6.44 11.35
CA ASN A 147 -6.78 5.05 11.71
C ASN A 147 -7.70 4.38 10.68
N ALA A 148 -8.82 5.00 10.33
CA ALA A 148 -9.74 4.47 9.32
C ALA A 148 -9.05 4.24 7.96
N VAL A 149 -8.18 5.17 7.53
CA VAL A 149 -7.39 5.01 6.30
C VAL A 149 -6.39 3.86 6.41
N PHE A 150 -5.67 3.75 7.53
CA PHE A 150 -4.66 2.72 7.76
C PHE A 150 -5.24 1.32 8.00
N GLU A 151 -6.44 1.21 8.57
CA GLU A 151 -7.18 -0.04 8.65
C GLU A 151 -7.69 -0.45 7.27
N GLY A 152 -8.21 0.50 6.48
CA GLY A 152 -8.71 0.21 5.13
C GLY A 152 -7.62 -0.17 4.13
N VAL A 153 -6.41 0.40 4.23
CA VAL A 153 -5.37 0.24 3.19
C VAL A 153 -4.83 -1.18 3.08
N ASP A 154 -4.90 -1.98 4.14
CA ASP A 154 -4.26 -3.30 4.19
C ASP A 154 -4.74 -4.26 3.08
N ARG A 155 -5.98 -4.09 2.60
CA ARG A 155 -6.62 -4.86 1.53
C ARG A 155 -6.77 -4.10 0.22
N VAL A 156 -6.30 -2.86 0.13
CA VAL A 156 -6.34 -2.05 -1.10
C VAL A 156 -5.01 -2.19 -1.83
N PRO A 157 -4.93 -2.79 -3.03
CA PRO A 157 -3.66 -3.01 -3.69
C PRO A 157 -2.94 -1.71 -4.06
N PHE A 158 -1.65 -1.60 -3.70
CA PHE A 158 -0.86 -0.37 -3.88
C PHE A 158 -0.69 0.13 -5.32
N THR A 159 -0.92 -0.75 -6.29
CA THR A 159 -0.84 -0.48 -7.74
C THR A 159 -2.12 0.12 -8.31
N THR A 160 -3.16 0.32 -7.49
CA THR A 160 -4.47 0.81 -7.96
C THR A 160 -4.68 2.30 -7.67
N PRO A 161 -5.47 3.02 -8.51
CA PRO A 161 -5.86 4.41 -8.23
C PRO A 161 -6.54 4.59 -6.87
N ARG A 162 -7.31 3.59 -6.41
CA ARG A 162 -7.91 3.56 -5.07
C ARG A 162 -6.89 3.74 -3.95
N HIS A 163 -5.72 3.11 -4.07
CA HIS A 163 -4.67 3.29 -3.07
C HIS A 163 -4.07 4.70 -3.11
N ASP A 164 -3.93 5.30 -4.29
CA ASP A 164 -3.45 6.69 -4.41
C ASP A 164 -4.42 7.67 -3.75
N ARG A 165 -5.73 7.42 -3.85
CA ARG A 165 -6.76 8.23 -3.20
C ARG A 165 -6.61 8.29 -1.69
N LEU A 166 -6.26 7.18 -1.03
CA LEU A 166 -6.05 7.17 0.42
C LEU A 166 -4.93 8.13 0.85
N ALA A 167 -3.81 8.13 0.13
CA ALA A 167 -2.73 9.08 0.38
C ALA A 167 -3.15 10.52 0.07
N ASN A 168 -3.74 10.74 -1.11
CA ASN A 168 -4.18 12.06 -1.57
C ASN A 168 -5.26 12.67 -0.66
N PHE A 169 -6.11 11.83 -0.07
CA PHE A 169 -7.10 12.25 0.91
C PHE A 169 -6.46 12.84 2.15
N LEU A 170 -5.51 12.13 2.79
CA LEU A 170 -4.79 12.63 3.96
C LEU A 170 -3.93 13.87 3.64
N ILE A 171 -3.27 13.87 2.48
CA ILE A 171 -2.50 15.03 1.97
C ILE A 171 -3.43 16.23 1.80
N GLY A 172 -4.61 16.02 1.20
CA GLY A 172 -5.60 17.05 0.95
C GLY A 172 -6.22 17.61 2.24
N ILE A 173 -6.48 16.77 3.24
CA ILE A 173 -6.91 17.21 4.58
C ILE A 173 -5.90 18.21 5.13
N LYS A 174 -4.60 17.86 5.18
CA LYS A 174 -3.53 18.76 5.64
C LYS A 174 -3.46 20.06 4.84
N ALA A 175 -3.48 19.94 3.51
CA ALA A 175 -3.39 21.10 2.62
C ALA A 175 -4.57 22.07 2.77
N SER A 176 -5.72 21.56 3.20
CA SER A 176 -6.96 22.33 3.33
C SER A 176 -7.20 22.90 4.74
N ALA A 177 -6.38 22.52 5.72
CA ALA A 177 -6.52 22.97 7.10
C ALA A 177 -5.99 24.40 7.29
N ASP A 178 -6.68 25.16 8.15
CA ASP A 178 -6.22 26.47 8.59
C ASP A 178 -5.03 26.33 9.55
N THR A 179 -4.22 27.40 9.63
CA THR A 179 -3.09 27.47 10.57
C THR A 179 -3.50 27.69 12.02
N GLU A 180 -4.69 28.25 12.24
CA GLU A 180 -5.20 28.61 13.56
C GLU A 180 -6.73 28.48 13.61
N TYR A 181 -7.22 28.01 14.74
CA TYR A 181 -8.65 27.79 14.96
C TYR A 181 -9.34 29.11 15.30
N LYS A 182 -10.48 29.38 14.67
CA LYS A 182 -11.22 30.64 14.83
C LYS A 182 -12.55 30.37 15.54
N LYS A 183 -12.71 30.85 16.77
CA LYS A 183 -13.92 30.62 17.58
C LYS A 183 -15.21 31.13 16.91
N ASP A 184 -15.15 32.30 16.27
CA ASP A 184 -16.33 32.93 15.65
C ASP A 184 -16.66 32.37 14.25
N ASN A 185 -15.74 31.60 13.67
CA ASN A 185 -15.92 30.92 12.38
C ASN A 185 -15.06 29.65 12.35
N PRO A 186 -15.48 28.58 13.05
CA PRO A 186 -14.70 27.36 13.19
C PRO A 186 -14.28 26.78 11.84
N SER A 187 -13.07 26.24 11.82
CA SER A 187 -12.48 25.59 10.65
C SER A 187 -11.56 24.46 11.10
N LEU A 188 -11.33 23.50 10.21
CA LEU A 188 -10.35 22.45 10.46
C LEU A 188 -8.96 23.06 10.62
N VAL A 189 -8.25 22.63 11.66
CA VAL A 189 -6.84 22.96 11.89
C VAL A 189 -5.97 21.71 11.89
N TRP A 190 -4.73 21.85 11.45
CA TRP A 190 -3.81 20.72 11.35
C TRP A 190 -3.01 20.51 12.64
N PHE A 191 -2.96 19.27 13.13
CA PHE A 191 -2.09 18.86 14.24
C PHE A 191 -1.35 17.56 13.93
N ASP A 192 -0.02 17.63 13.94
CA ASP A 192 0.84 16.52 13.53
C ASP A 192 0.76 15.28 14.43
N TRP A 193 0.38 15.41 15.71
CA TRP A 193 0.41 14.27 16.65
C TRP A 193 -0.63 13.21 16.35
N GLY A 194 -1.81 13.58 15.86
CA GLY A 194 -2.90 12.63 15.58
C GLY A 194 -2.53 11.64 14.47
N PHE A 195 -1.64 12.03 13.57
CA PHE A 195 -1.30 11.22 12.41
C PHE A 195 -0.19 10.18 12.68
N GLY A 196 0.81 10.56 13.47
CA GLY A 196 2.02 9.75 13.65
C GLY A 196 1.77 8.43 14.38
N LEU A 197 0.75 8.37 15.25
CA LEU A 197 0.42 7.17 16.03
C LEU A 197 -0.14 6.06 15.14
N ALA A 198 -1.17 6.36 14.34
CA ALA A 198 -1.77 5.42 13.38
C ALA A 198 -0.72 4.77 12.47
N ALA A 199 0.10 5.61 11.82
CA ALA A 199 1.16 5.14 10.93
C ALA A 199 2.20 4.25 11.64
N SER A 200 2.55 4.60 12.89
CA SER A 200 3.49 3.83 13.70
C SER A 200 2.93 2.47 14.10
N GLU A 201 1.67 2.42 14.53
CA GLU A 201 1.01 1.18 14.92
C GLU A 201 0.87 0.23 13.72
N THR A 202 0.42 0.75 12.58
CA THR A 202 0.36 -0.03 11.34
C THR A 202 1.74 -0.52 10.91
N TRP A 203 2.75 0.35 10.92
CA TRP A 203 4.12 -0.05 10.57
C TRP A 203 4.58 -1.22 11.45
N ASN A 204 4.40 -1.14 12.77
CA ASN A 204 4.80 -2.22 13.70
C ASN A 204 4.00 -3.53 13.51
N ALA A 205 2.73 -3.45 13.09
CA ALA A 205 1.85 -4.61 12.96
C ALA A 205 1.94 -5.30 11.60
N CYS A 206 2.38 -4.60 10.54
CA CYS A 206 2.25 -5.08 9.17
C CYS A 206 3.33 -6.11 8.75
N HIS A 207 4.43 -6.26 9.48
CA HIS A 207 5.52 -7.16 9.11
C HIS A 207 5.11 -8.65 9.15
N ALA A 208 4.80 -9.23 7.98
CA ALA A 208 4.45 -10.65 7.84
C ALA A 208 5.52 -11.59 8.43
N ASP A 209 6.79 -11.17 8.37
CA ASP A 209 7.95 -11.94 8.80
C ASP A 209 8.05 -12.10 10.34
N GLY A 210 7.19 -11.42 11.10
CA GLY A 210 7.01 -11.53 12.55
C GLY A 210 6.01 -12.60 12.97
N PHE A 211 5.17 -13.10 12.05
CA PHE A 211 4.19 -14.14 12.33
C PHE A 211 4.89 -15.50 12.41
N LYS A 212 4.75 -16.20 13.55
CA LYS A 212 5.41 -17.51 13.78
C LYS A 212 4.46 -18.70 13.63
N ARG A 213 3.17 -18.43 13.42
CA ARG A 213 2.09 -19.43 13.35
C ARG A 213 1.02 -18.88 12.41
N GLY A 214 0.59 -19.69 11.46
CA GLY A 214 -0.50 -19.37 10.54
C GLY A 214 -0.53 -20.33 9.35
N THR A 215 -1.62 -20.31 8.59
CA THR A 215 -1.75 -21.00 7.29
C THR A 215 -1.03 -20.23 6.18
N ASP A 216 -0.77 -20.87 5.04
CA ASP A 216 -0.19 -20.20 3.86
C ASP A 216 -1.08 -19.04 3.36
N GLU A 217 -2.39 -19.16 3.57
CA GLU A 217 -3.38 -18.13 3.26
C GLU A 217 -3.25 -16.91 4.18
N GLU A 218 -3.19 -17.12 5.51
CA GLU A 218 -2.97 -16.05 6.48
C GLU A 218 -1.65 -15.31 6.20
N TRP A 219 -0.59 -16.05 5.88
CA TRP A 219 0.70 -15.48 5.48
C TRP A 219 0.62 -14.63 4.20
N THR A 220 -0.17 -15.07 3.23
CA THR A 220 -0.40 -14.34 1.98
C THR A 220 -1.15 -13.03 2.24
N ILE A 221 -2.17 -13.07 3.09
CA ILE A 221 -2.94 -11.88 3.50
C ILE A 221 -2.02 -10.87 4.19
N HIS A 222 -1.26 -11.29 5.20
CA HIS A 222 -0.34 -10.40 5.92
C HIS A 222 0.78 -9.85 5.02
N SER A 223 1.27 -10.66 4.07
CA SER A 223 2.26 -10.21 3.09
C SER A 223 1.72 -9.12 2.17
N LYS A 224 0.46 -9.22 1.74
CA LYS A 224 -0.21 -8.19 0.95
C LYS A 224 -0.44 -6.92 1.78
N ALA A 225 -0.92 -7.07 3.01
CA ALA A 225 -1.10 -5.97 3.95
C ALA A 225 0.20 -5.19 4.16
N TRP A 226 1.32 -5.87 4.37
CA TRP A 226 2.63 -5.21 4.50
C TRP A 226 2.94 -4.31 3.31
N VAL A 227 2.87 -4.86 2.09
CA VAL A 227 3.22 -4.12 0.87
C VAL A 227 2.33 -2.89 0.70
N ASN A 228 1.03 -3.01 0.96
CA ASN A 228 0.07 -1.90 0.87
C ASN A 228 0.36 -0.82 1.93
N SER A 229 0.46 -1.21 3.20
CA SER A 229 0.72 -0.27 4.29
C SER A 229 2.07 0.45 4.15
N SER A 230 3.13 -0.27 3.77
CA SER A 230 4.44 0.35 3.49
C SER A 230 4.37 1.34 2.32
N ALA A 231 3.65 1.01 1.25
CA ALA A 231 3.47 1.92 0.12
C ALA A 231 2.72 3.20 0.53
N LEU A 232 1.69 3.11 1.39
CA LEU A 232 0.99 4.28 1.92
C LEU A 232 1.92 5.16 2.75
N ILE A 233 2.68 4.58 3.69
CA ILE A 233 3.68 5.29 4.49
C ILE A 233 4.70 5.99 3.59
N ALA A 234 5.16 5.33 2.52
CA ALA A 234 6.07 5.92 1.56
C ALA A 234 5.46 7.12 0.80
N LYS A 235 4.22 7.01 0.33
CA LYS A 235 3.51 8.11 -0.35
C LYS A 235 3.37 9.32 0.57
N LEU A 236 2.98 9.08 1.82
CA LEU A 236 2.85 10.11 2.85
C LEU A 236 4.19 10.78 3.18
N PHE A 237 5.25 9.99 3.38
CA PHE A 237 6.59 10.51 3.65
C PHE A 237 7.11 11.38 2.50
N GLN A 238 6.94 10.93 1.25
CA GLN A 238 7.29 11.72 0.08
C GLN A 238 6.55 13.07 0.05
N ALA A 239 5.32 13.12 0.57
CA ALA A 239 4.50 14.32 0.69
C ALA A 239 4.80 15.20 1.92
N GLY A 240 5.85 14.91 2.70
CA GLY A 240 6.25 15.70 3.86
C GLY A 240 5.48 15.36 5.14
N PHE A 241 4.93 14.15 5.24
CA PHE A 241 4.41 13.60 6.49
C PHE A 241 5.48 12.72 7.14
N LEU A 242 5.34 12.43 8.44
CA LEU A 242 6.18 11.44 9.13
C LEU A 242 7.70 11.72 9.06
N GLU A 243 8.12 12.96 8.79
CA GLU A 243 9.52 13.31 8.52
C GLU A 243 10.48 12.97 9.68
N LYS A 244 9.94 12.83 10.89
CA LYS A 244 10.71 12.41 12.07
C LYS A 244 10.97 10.91 12.12
N ASP A 245 10.00 10.09 11.74
CA ASP A 245 9.97 8.67 12.08
C ASP A 245 10.13 7.77 10.84
N ALA A 246 9.50 8.11 9.72
CA ALA A 246 9.51 7.31 8.49
C ALA A 246 10.92 7.01 7.94
N PRO A 247 11.90 7.94 7.92
CA PRO A 247 13.25 7.62 7.46
C PRO A 247 13.90 6.50 8.29
N GLY A 248 13.68 6.51 9.61
CA GLY A 248 14.18 5.48 10.52
C GLY A 248 13.50 4.13 10.30
N TRP A 249 12.18 4.14 10.09
CA TRP A 249 11.39 2.94 9.79
C TRP A 249 11.81 2.29 8.47
N MET A 250 11.91 3.06 7.40
CA MET A 250 12.32 2.55 6.08
C MET A 250 13.74 2.00 6.10
N ALA A 251 14.67 2.69 6.78
CA ALA A 251 16.03 2.21 6.97
C ALA A 251 16.09 0.92 7.81
N PHE A 252 15.24 0.81 8.83
CA PHE A 252 15.09 -0.42 9.59
C PHE A 252 14.59 -1.56 8.72
N ASP A 253 13.56 -1.33 7.89
CA ASP A 253 13.02 -2.34 6.99
C ASP A 253 14.05 -2.82 5.97
N MET A 254 14.83 -1.92 5.36
CA MET A 254 15.93 -2.28 4.45
C MET A 254 17.03 -3.07 5.16
N ASN A 255 17.39 -2.68 6.38
CA ASN A 255 18.36 -3.42 7.18
C ASN A 255 17.84 -4.81 7.56
N LYS A 256 16.56 -4.92 7.93
CA LYS A 256 15.91 -6.20 8.23
C LYS A 256 15.91 -7.10 7.00
N ALA A 257 15.56 -6.53 5.85
CA ALA A 257 15.55 -7.21 4.58
C ALA A 257 16.94 -7.73 4.20
N PHE A 258 17.98 -6.91 4.25
CA PHE A 258 19.24 -7.25 3.58
C PHE A 258 20.43 -7.57 4.50
N VAL A 259 20.37 -7.20 5.79
CA VAL A 259 21.49 -7.37 6.73
C VAL A 259 21.20 -8.46 7.76
N THR A 260 19.98 -8.46 8.34
CA THR A 260 19.67 -9.41 9.43
C THR A 260 19.11 -10.74 8.95
N ARG A 261 18.39 -10.74 7.83
CA ARG A 261 17.80 -11.94 7.21
C ARG A 261 18.51 -12.20 5.89
N THR A 262 19.73 -12.73 5.98
CA THR A 262 20.65 -12.96 4.84
C THR A 262 20.67 -14.39 4.33
N GLU A 263 20.02 -15.33 5.03
CA GLU A 263 19.90 -16.71 4.56
C GLU A 263 19.03 -16.75 3.29
N GLY A 264 19.58 -17.32 2.22
CA GLY A 264 18.85 -17.69 1.01
C GLY A 264 18.61 -16.56 -0.01
N GLY A 265 19.63 -16.22 -0.80
CA GLY A 265 19.50 -15.39 -2.01
C GLY A 265 18.56 -15.96 -3.11
N SER A 266 17.84 -17.03 -2.82
CA SER A 266 16.78 -17.62 -3.65
C SER A 266 15.44 -17.79 -2.89
N GLU A 267 15.37 -17.51 -1.59
CA GLU A 267 14.15 -17.70 -0.78
C GLU A 267 13.08 -16.65 -1.10
N PHE A 268 13.45 -15.46 -1.57
CA PHE A 268 12.47 -14.53 -2.13
C PHE A 268 11.82 -15.06 -3.42
N ALA A 269 12.29 -16.13 -4.07
CA ALA A 269 11.57 -16.72 -5.20
C ALA A 269 10.40 -17.61 -4.74
N THR A 270 10.48 -18.19 -3.54
CA THR A 270 9.57 -19.24 -3.07
C THR A 270 8.79 -18.89 -1.80
N ASN A 271 9.25 -17.93 -1.00
CA ASN A 271 8.62 -17.50 0.24
C ASN A 271 7.93 -16.13 0.07
N ILE A 272 6.60 -16.10 0.17
CA ILE A 272 5.80 -14.88 -0.03
C ILE A 272 6.06 -13.78 1.01
N GLY A 273 6.36 -14.15 2.27
CA GLY A 273 6.75 -13.20 3.31
C GLY A 273 8.11 -12.56 3.03
N ARG A 274 9.03 -13.32 2.43
CA ARG A 274 10.33 -12.80 2.02
C ARG A 274 10.23 -11.93 0.75
N LYS A 275 9.31 -12.28 -0.18
CA LYS A 275 8.94 -11.43 -1.33
C LYS A 275 8.39 -10.09 -0.88
N SER A 276 7.37 -10.09 -0.02
CA SER A 276 6.73 -8.87 0.47
C SER A 276 7.71 -7.98 1.23
N GLN A 277 8.61 -8.56 2.05
CA GLN A 277 9.66 -7.80 2.72
C GLN A 277 10.55 -7.04 1.74
N VAL A 278 11.03 -7.70 0.68
CA VAL A 278 11.90 -7.04 -0.31
C VAL A 278 11.10 -6.02 -1.12
N LEU A 279 9.89 -6.36 -1.55
CA LEU A 279 9.04 -5.47 -2.32
C LEU A 279 8.65 -4.21 -1.55
N ALA A 280 8.29 -4.34 -0.27
CA ALA A 280 7.99 -3.19 0.60
C ALA A 280 9.20 -2.23 0.67
N THR A 281 10.41 -2.77 0.78
CA THR A 281 11.63 -1.94 0.77
C THR A 281 11.95 -1.34 -0.61
N ALA A 282 11.66 -2.05 -1.71
CA ALA A 282 11.78 -1.51 -3.05
C ALA A 282 10.80 -0.35 -3.25
N ASN A 283 9.55 -0.51 -2.82
CA ASN A 283 8.52 0.52 -2.85
C ASN A 283 8.93 1.78 -2.05
N ASN A 284 9.59 1.62 -0.89
CA ASN A 284 10.13 2.77 -0.16
C ASN A 284 11.10 3.61 -1.02
N ILE A 285 11.95 2.98 -1.83
CA ILE A 285 12.84 3.67 -2.77
C ILE A 285 12.08 4.24 -3.97
N LEU A 286 11.23 3.42 -4.59
CA LEU A 286 10.50 3.81 -5.80
C LEU A 286 9.55 4.97 -5.56
N ILE A 287 8.87 4.98 -4.41
CA ILE A 287 7.90 6.01 -4.04
C ILE A 287 8.58 7.19 -3.33
N ALA A 288 9.41 6.91 -2.30
CA ALA A 288 9.93 7.94 -1.40
C ALA A 288 11.45 8.14 -1.48
N GLY A 289 12.11 7.59 -2.50
CA GLY A 289 13.57 7.64 -2.63
C GLY A 289 14.13 9.06 -2.67
N GLU A 290 13.41 10.02 -3.26
CA GLU A 290 13.83 11.42 -3.26
C GLU A 290 13.87 12.00 -1.84
N ALA A 291 12.81 11.80 -1.06
CA ALA A 291 12.75 12.24 0.32
C ALA A 291 13.81 11.53 1.18
N LEU A 292 14.01 10.22 1.02
CA LEU A 292 15.07 9.46 1.70
C LEU A 292 16.47 9.96 1.34
N ALA A 293 16.73 10.25 0.07
CA ALA A 293 18.01 10.77 -0.37
C ALA A 293 18.28 12.20 0.16
N ARG A 294 17.23 13.02 0.32
CA ARG A 294 17.34 14.32 1.01
C ARG A 294 17.71 14.14 2.48
N GLU A 295 17.04 13.23 3.19
CA GLU A 295 17.34 12.92 4.60
C GLU A 295 18.77 12.40 4.77
N LEU A 296 19.22 11.48 3.90
CA LEU A 296 20.57 10.94 3.90
C LEU A 296 21.66 12.03 3.72
N LYS A 297 21.37 13.07 2.93
CA LYS A 297 22.28 14.20 2.67
C LYS A 297 22.17 15.29 3.73
N SER A 298 21.21 15.20 4.65
CA SER A 298 20.98 16.19 5.70
C SER A 298 21.96 16.04 6.87
N SER A 299 21.99 17.01 7.78
CA SER A 299 22.74 16.91 9.04
C SER A 299 22.06 16.01 10.09
N ARG A 300 20.85 15.53 9.82
CA ARG A 300 20.08 14.70 10.76
C ARG A 300 20.67 13.31 10.79
N LYS A 301 21.02 12.84 11.99
CA LYS A 301 21.55 11.50 12.18
C LYS A 301 20.43 10.51 12.36
N HIS A 302 20.32 9.59 11.40
CA HIS A 302 19.51 8.39 11.49
C HIS A 302 20.45 7.21 11.74
N ARG A 303 20.06 6.26 12.60
CA ARG A 303 20.96 5.18 13.04
C ARG A 303 21.42 4.27 11.90
N LEU A 304 20.56 4.01 10.93
CA LEU A 304 20.76 3.04 9.85
C LEU A 304 20.76 3.67 8.45
N LEU A 305 20.29 4.91 8.30
CA LEU A 305 20.30 5.61 7.02
C LEU A 305 21.61 6.40 6.91
N ASP A 306 22.61 5.76 6.30
CA ASP A 306 23.93 6.32 6.02
C ASP A 306 24.40 5.88 4.61
N THR A 307 25.52 6.45 4.16
CA THR A 307 26.02 6.22 2.81
C THR A 307 26.55 4.80 2.59
N GLU A 308 27.02 4.13 3.64
CA GLU A 308 27.51 2.76 3.54
C GLU A 308 26.34 1.80 3.34
N ASN A 309 25.31 1.93 4.18
CA ASN A 309 24.06 1.20 4.07
C ASN A 309 23.35 1.50 2.74
N TRP A 310 23.33 2.75 2.27
CA TRP A 310 22.75 3.11 0.97
C TRP A 310 23.40 2.34 -0.19
N LYS A 311 24.74 2.31 -0.26
CA LYS A 311 25.46 1.54 -1.28
C LYS A 311 25.18 0.04 -1.15
N PHE A 312 25.19 -0.47 0.07
CA PHE A 312 24.95 -1.89 0.33
C PHE A 312 23.53 -2.33 -0.05
N TRP A 313 22.51 -1.54 0.26
CA TRP A 313 21.14 -1.88 -0.13
C TRP A 313 20.94 -1.82 -1.65
N ALA A 314 21.57 -0.85 -2.34
CA ALA A 314 21.53 -0.80 -3.80
C ALA A 314 22.09 -2.10 -4.41
N SER A 315 23.24 -2.58 -3.96
CA SER A 315 23.81 -3.85 -4.47
C SER A 315 22.92 -5.05 -4.16
N LYS A 316 22.25 -5.05 -3.01
CA LYS A 316 21.30 -6.11 -2.64
C LYS A 316 20.04 -6.13 -3.49
N PHE A 317 19.52 -4.98 -3.89
CA PHE A 317 18.46 -4.92 -4.89
C PHE A 317 18.91 -5.49 -6.25
N GLN A 318 20.15 -5.20 -6.68
CA GLN A 318 20.71 -5.79 -7.90
C GLN A 318 20.86 -7.33 -7.79
N GLU A 319 21.29 -7.85 -6.64
CA GLU A 319 21.34 -9.30 -6.37
C GLU A 319 19.94 -9.93 -6.49
N VAL A 320 18.92 -9.31 -5.90
CA VAL A 320 17.52 -9.78 -6.01
C VAL A 320 17.06 -9.78 -7.45
N ALA A 321 17.28 -8.69 -8.19
CA ALA A 321 16.88 -8.58 -9.60
C ALA A 321 17.54 -9.66 -10.48
N ASN A 322 18.79 -10.02 -10.18
CA ASN A 322 19.52 -11.06 -10.92
C ASN A 322 19.01 -12.48 -10.61
N ALA A 323 18.59 -12.73 -9.38
CA ALA A 323 18.18 -14.07 -8.94
C ALA A 323 16.65 -14.30 -9.01
N ALA A 324 15.83 -13.25 -9.11
CA ALA A 324 14.40 -13.38 -9.30
C ALA A 324 14.09 -13.96 -10.71
N GLY A 325 13.30 -15.04 -10.75
CA GLY A 325 12.76 -15.60 -11.98
C GLY A 325 11.63 -14.76 -12.57
N GLU A 326 11.09 -15.20 -13.71
CA GLU A 326 9.81 -14.68 -14.20
C GLU A 326 8.69 -15.09 -13.23
N GLU A 327 7.85 -14.14 -12.82
CA GLU A 327 6.79 -14.40 -11.84
C GLU A 327 5.52 -14.92 -12.53
N SER A 328 4.78 -15.79 -11.83
CA SER A 328 3.41 -16.13 -12.24
C SER A 328 2.50 -14.91 -12.10
N GLU A 329 1.49 -14.81 -12.97
CA GLU A 329 0.47 -13.74 -12.96
C GLU A 329 -0.26 -13.63 -11.60
N GLU A 330 -0.23 -14.69 -10.79
CA GLU A 330 -1.03 -14.87 -9.57
C GLU A 330 -0.56 -14.02 -8.37
N VAL A 331 0.73 -13.67 -8.28
CA VAL A 331 1.26 -12.77 -7.22
C VAL A 331 1.43 -11.33 -7.74
N GLY A 332 1.63 -11.13 -9.05
CA GLY A 332 1.47 -9.84 -9.74
C GLY A 332 2.34 -8.68 -9.26
N TRP A 333 3.39 -8.94 -8.48
CA TRP A 333 4.20 -7.90 -7.82
C TRP A 333 5.43 -7.46 -8.61
N ASN A 334 5.81 -8.21 -9.64
CA ASN A 334 6.93 -7.90 -10.51
C ASN A 334 8.21 -7.60 -9.72
N LEU A 335 8.55 -8.49 -8.77
CA LEU A 335 9.66 -8.28 -7.84
C LEU A 335 10.99 -7.99 -8.56
N LYS A 336 11.24 -8.70 -9.66
CA LYS A 336 12.45 -8.54 -10.47
C LYS A 336 12.61 -7.12 -10.99
N ALA A 337 11.58 -6.60 -11.66
CA ALA A 337 11.62 -5.25 -12.20
C ALA A 337 11.68 -4.21 -11.08
N SER A 338 10.86 -4.38 -10.04
CA SER A 338 10.83 -3.46 -8.90
C SER A 338 12.19 -3.36 -8.19
N ALA A 339 12.88 -4.48 -8.02
CA ALA A 339 14.23 -4.50 -7.46
C ALA A 339 15.25 -3.83 -8.39
N GLN A 340 15.19 -4.09 -9.70
CA GLN A 340 16.08 -3.45 -10.66
C GLN A 340 15.88 -1.92 -10.69
N GLU A 341 14.62 -1.47 -10.78
CA GLU A 341 14.28 -0.05 -10.77
C GLU A 341 14.68 0.62 -9.47
N ALA A 342 14.52 -0.05 -8.32
CA ALA A 342 14.96 0.48 -7.03
C ALA A 342 16.49 0.65 -7.00
N HIS A 343 17.26 -0.36 -7.45
CA HIS A 343 18.71 -0.25 -7.58
C HIS A 343 19.12 0.93 -8.47
N ASP A 344 18.55 1.03 -9.67
CA ASP A 344 18.89 2.07 -10.62
C ASP A 344 18.54 3.47 -10.09
N LYS A 345 17.39 3.59 -9.41
CA LYS A 345 16.97 4.83 -8.74
C LYS A 345 17.90 5.21 -7.60
N MET A 346 18.38 4.26 -6.78
CA MET A 346 19.35 4.56 -5.71
C MET A 346 20.67 5.11 -6.24
N ILE A 347 21.15 4.58 -7.38
CA ILE A 347 22.33 5.11 -8.08
C ILE A 347 22.04 6.51 -8.60
N ALA A 348 20.92 6.71 -9.30
CA ALA A 348 20.55 8.00 -9.88
C ALA A 348 20.38 9.11 -8.82
N LEU A 349 19.89 8.77 -7.63
CA LEU A 349 19.70 9.72 -6.53
C LEU A 349 21.01 10.11 -5.82
N TYR A 350 22.06 9.29 -5.92
CA TYR A 350 23.35 9.58 -5.30
C TYR A 350 24.55 9.05 -6.12
N PRO A 351 24.74 9.52 -7.36
CA PRO A 351 25.72 8.96 -8.30
C PRO A 351 27.18 9.08 -7.81
N GLU A 352 27.47 10.10 -7.02
CA GLU A 352 28.75 10.34 -6.36
C GLU A 352 29.24 9.14 -5.52
N LEU A 353 28.31 8.35 -4.97
CA LEU A 353 28.63 7.15 -4.21
C LEU A 353 29.09 5.98 -5.08
N PHE A 354 28.78 5.98 -6.38
CA PHE A 354 28.96 4.84 -7.28
C PHE A 354 29.95 5.13 -8.43
N LYS A 355 30.75 6.19 -8.30
CA LYS A 355 31.67 6.66 -9.37
C LYS A 355 32.65 5.60 -9.88
N GLU A 356 33.20 4.77 -9.01
CA GLU A 356 34.14 3.69 -9.40
C GLU A 356 33.43 2.61 -10.23
N GLU A 357 32.21 2.24 -9.86
CA GLU A 357 31.39 1.24 -10.58
C GLU A 357 30.88 1.78 -11.93
N LEU A 358 30.58 3.08 -12.02
CA LEU A 358 30.15 3.73 -13.25
C LEU A 358 31.29 3.87 -14.28
N SER A 359 32.53 4.10 -13.82
CA SER A 359 33.71 4.10 -14.70
C SER A 359 33.99 2.71 -15.29
N GLU A 360 33.92 1.64 -14.49
CA GLU A 360 34.17 0.27 -14.94
C GLU A 360 33.14 -0.23 -15.96
N LYS A 361 31.86 0.18 -15.84
CA LYS A 361 30.83 -0.12 -16.86
C LYS A 361 31.06 0.63 -18.17
N SER A 362 31.58 1.86 -18.12
CA SER A 362 31.86 2.66 -19.33
C SER A 362 33.09 2.22 -20.11
N GLU A 363 34.02 1.49 -19.47
CA GLU A 363 35.20 0.92 -20.13
C GLU A 363 34.93 -0.46 -20.76
N ASN A 364 33.86 -1.14 -20.33
CA ASN A 364 33.48 -2.50 -20.78
C ASN A 364 32.28 -2.54 -21.73
N ALA A 365 31.64 -1.40 -22.04
CA ALA A 365 30.56 -1.24 -23.02
C ALA A 365 31.09 -0.55 -24.28
#